data_AF-A0A103XQE1-F1
#
_entry.id   AF-A0A103XQE1-F1
#
_cell.length_a   1.000
_cell.length_b   1.000
_cell.length_c   1.000
_cell.angle_alpha   90.00
_cell.angle_beta   90.00
_cell.angle_gamma   90.00
#
_symmetry.space_group_name_H-M   'P 1'
#
loop_
_entity.id
_entity.type
_entity.pdbx_description
1 polymer ?
#
loop_
_entity_poly.entity_id
_entity_poly.type
_entity_poly.pdbx_seq_one_letter_code
_entity_poly.pdbx_strand_id
1 'polypeptide(L)'
;MECLNTLQNIPEAIETAELVYFNRIPHQSRIPHFLIVSSVCHLPFFHPTICLLPTSAAISTTSQSEFTGMGFTPNEIREEIIRNPKILGSEVGEMSKCLRMLNSLKCRVPIKENLFSEGAFMASYEVKSRIDCLHKHGLLYRDAFSVLWREPRAILYDLKEIDLKMEFLTNTMKFDVLSLDEVPEYLGVHFEKQIVPRYNVIEHLRSKGGIGDEIGLRRMIMINILKDDVVMRRIIR
;
A
#
# COMPACT_ATOMS: atom_id res chain seq x y z
N MET A 1 -44.66 -16.50 -8.22
CA MET A 1 -45.67 -15.48 -7.89
C MET A 1 -45.98 -15.65 -6.42
N GLU A 2 -45.62 -14.79 -5.49
CA GLU A 2 -45.11 -13.43 -5.55
C GLU A 2 -44.09 -13.24 -4.42
N CYS A 3 -42.97 -12.63 -4.78
CA CYS A 3 -42.07 -11.95 -3.86
C CYS A 3 -42.74 -10.64 -3.45
N LEU A 4 -42.74 -10.31 -2.16
CA LEU A 4 -42.74 -8.96 -1.58
C LEU A 4 -43.04 -9.11 -0.08
N ASN A 5 -42.02 -9.11 0.78
CA ASN A 5 -42.10 -8.64 2.18
C ASN A 5 -40.82 -8.91 2.99
N THR A 6 -39.70 -8.30 2.59
CA THR A 6 -38.58 -8.07 3.53
C THR A 6 -37.65 -6.94 3.04
N LEU A 7 -38.20 -5.73 2.87
CA LEU A 7 -37.44 -4.49 2.68
C LEU A 7 -37.78 -3.48 3.77
N GLN A 8 -37.59 -3.86 5.05
CA GLN A 8 -37.93 -2.95 6.13
C GLN A 8 -37.02 -3.02 7.36
N ASN A 9 -35.73 -3.29 7.19
CA ASN A 9 -34.75 -3.04 8.26
C ASN A 9 -33.37 -2.72 7.68
N ILE A 10 -33.21 -1.44 7.30
CA ILE A 10 -31.90 -0.81 7.08
C ILE A 10 -31.67 0.10 8.29
N PRO A 11 -30.77 -0.22 9.24
CA PRO A 11 -30.40 0.76 10.26
C PRO A 11 -29.31 1.67 9.69
N GLU A 12 -29.63 2.95 9.55
CA GLU A 12 -28.93 4.23 9.85
C GLU A 12 -27.39 4.33 10.01
N ALA A 13 -26.59 3.27 9.83
CA ALA A 13 -25.16 3.28 10.15
C ALA A 13 -24.28 3.97 9.08
N ILE A 14 -24.79 4.14 7.86
CA ILE A 14 -24.02 4.73 6.74
C ILE A 14 -23.93 6.25 6.89
N GLU A 15 -24.98 6.89 7.42
CA GLU A 15 -25.06 8.36 7.55
C GLU A 15 -24.19 8.89 8.70
N THR A 16 -23.99 8.09 9.76
CA THR A 16 -23.11 8.46 10.89
C THR A 16 -21.62 8.40 10.55
N ALA A 17 -21.20 7.54 9.60
CA ALA A 17 -19.79 7.41 9.24
C ALA A 17 -19.29 8.62 8.41
N GLU A 18 -20.15 9.18 7.56
CA GLU A 18 -19.85 10.39 6.78
C GLU A 18 -19.74 11.65 7.67
N LEU A 19 -20.54 11.75 8.74
CA LEU A 19 -20.51 12.89 9.66
C LEU A 19 -19.29 12.91 10.60
N VAL A 20 -18.69 11.75 10.91
CA VAL A 20 -17.49 11.69 11.76
C VAL A 20 -16.23 12.11 10.99
N TYR A 21 -16.19 11.89 9.68
CA TYR A 21 -15.01 12.22 8.87
C TYR A 21 -14.80 13.73 8.69
N PHE A 22 -15.87 14.54 8.78
CA PHE A 22 -15.79 15.99 8.65
C PHE A 22 -15.28 16.73 9.91
N ASN A 23 -15.35 16.11 11.09
CA ASN A 23 -15.09 16.79 12.37
C ASN A 23 -13.66 16.62 12.93
N ARG A 24 -12.70 16.08 12.16
CA ARG A 24 -11.34 15.84 12.68
C ARG A 24 -10.22 16.26 11.72
N ILE A 25 -10.37 17.41 11.06
CA ILE A 25 -9.28 18.11 10.36
C ILE A 25 -8.88 19.35 11.18
N PRO A 26 -7.68 19.41 11.78
CA PRO A 26 -7.18 20.63 12.39
C PRO A 26 -6.84 21.67 11.31
N HIS A 27 -7.21 22.92 11.61
CA HIS A 27 -7.03 24.14 10.83
C HIS A 27 -5.65 24.30 10.15
N GLN A 28 -5.65 24.52 8.83
CA GLN A 28 -5.01 25.60 8.05
C GLN A 28 -4.99 25.08 6.60
N SER A 29 -5.86 25.48 5.69
CA SER A 29 -5.76 26.75 4.96
C SER A 29 -6.82 26.75 3.84
N ARG A 30 -7.35 27.94 3.58
CA ARG A 30 -8.40 28.37 2.63
C ARG A 30 -8.60 27.52 1.37
N ILE A 31 -9.88 27.29 1.01
CA ILE A 31 -10.54 27.39 -0.33
C ILE A 31 -12.06 27.10 -0.10
N PRO A 32 -13.02 27.69 -0.85
CA PRO A 32 -14.29 28.17 -0.30
C PRO A 32 -15.44 27.16 -0.30
N HIS A 33 -16.39 27.45 0.58
CA HIS A 33 -17.72 26.86 0.74
C HIS A 33 -18.40 26.41 -0.56
N PHE A 34 -18.78 25.13 -0.64
CA PHE A 34 -19.94 24.69 -1.40
C PHE A 34 -20.96 24.08 -0.45
N LEU A 35 -22.10 24.76 -0.34
CA LEU A 35 -23.32 24.26 0.29
C LEU A 35 -23.84 23.08 -0.54
N ILE A 36 -24.04 21.92 0.08
CA ILE A 36 -24.94 20.88 -0.48
C ILE A 36 -26.21 20.93 0.35
N VAL A 37 -27.23 21.56 -0.24
CA VAL A 37 -28.60 21.57 0.27
C VAL A 37 -29.27 20.29 -0.23
N SER A 38 -29.87 19.54 0.69
CA SER A 38 -30.81 18.45 0.40
C SER A 38 -31.98 18.96 -0.43
N SER A 39 -32.37 18.25 -1.49
CA SER A 39 -33.78 18.22 -1.90
C SER A 39 -34.12 17.04 -2.80
N VAL A 40 -34.96 16.16 -2.25
CA VAL A 40 -36.18 15.56 -2.81
C VAL A 40 -36.28 15.45 -4.34
N CYS A 41 -36.36 14.20 -4.80
CA CYS A 41 -36.68 13.81 -6.16
C CYS A 41 -38.08 14.29 -6.57
N HIS A 42 -38.16 15.15 -7.59
CA HIS A 42 -39.28 15.23 -8.53
C HIS A 42 -38.69 15.47 -9.94
N LEU A 43 -38.84 14.48 -10.82
CA LEU A 43 -38.68 14.60 -12.28
C LEU A 43 -39.91 15.37 -12.85
N PRO A 44 -39.90 16.00 -14.05
CA PRO A 44 -39.22 15.50 -15.26
C PRO A 44 -38.73 16.56 -16.31
N PHE A 45 -38.12 16.06 -17.40
CA PHE A 45 -37.89 16.70 -18.71
C PHE A 45 -36.91 17.89 -18.83
N PHE A 46 -35.72 17.69 -19.42
CA PHE A 46 -35.33 18.21 -20.76
C PHE A 46 -33.82 18.04 -21.05
N HIS A 47 -33.54 17.62 -22.28
CA HIS A 47 -32.28 17.64 -23.04
C HIS A 47 -31.24 16.49 -22.87
N PRO A 48 -30.90 15.78 -23.98
CA PRO A 48 -29.74 14.89 -24.02
C PRO A 48 -28.46 15.73 -24.23
N THR A 49 -27.32 15.33 -23.67
CA THR A 49 -25.94 15.52 -24.21
C THR A 49 -24.88 15.85 -23.16
N ILE A 50 -25.15 16.22 -21.90
CA ILE A 50 -24.04 16.45 -20.93
C ILE A 50 -24.40 15.93 -19.53
N CYS A 51 -24.12 14.65 -19.30
CA CYS A 51 -23.94 14.06 -17.96
C CYS A 51 -22.89 12.95 -18.06
N LEU A 52 -21.64 13.33 -18.31
CA LEU A 52 -20.46 12.47 -18.11
C LEU A 52 -19.65 13.02 -16.95
N LEU A 53 -20.25 12.98 -15.76
CA LEU A 53 -19.49 12.98 -14.52
C LEU A 53 -20.01 11.77 -13.74
N PRO A 54 -19.17 10.76 -13.46
CA PRO A 54 -19.57 9.70 -12.56
C PRO A 54 -19.67 10.32 -11.16
N THR A 55 -20.90 10.63 -10.76
CA THR A 55 -21.27 10.95 -9.39
C THR A 55 -20.78 9.82 -8.48
N SER A 56 -20.36 10.15 -7.26
CA SER A 56 -19.77 9.24 -6.27
C SER A 56 -20.49 7.89 -6.07
N ALA A 57 -21.79 7.81 -6.38
CA ALA A 57 -22.58 6.58 -6.38
C ALA A 57 -22.22 5.57 -7.50
N ALA A 58 -21.69 6.03 -8.63
CA ALA A 58 -21.24 5.15 -9.74
C ALA A 58 -19.89 4.49 -9.44
N ILE A 59 -19.03 5.15 -8.65
CA ILE A 59 -17.71 4.64 -8.26
C ILE A 59 -17.85 3.50 -7.25
N SER A 60 -18.78 3.62 -6.31
CA SER A 60 -19.06 2.55 -5.32
C SER A 60 -19.63 1.30 -5.98
N THR A 61 -20.54 1.45 -6.93
CA THR A 61 -21.18 0.31 -7.64
C THR A 61 -20.24 -0.38 -8.63
N THR A 62 -19.39 0.38 -9.35
CA THR A 62 -18.43 -0.19 -10.30
C THR A 62 -17.35 -0.99 -9.58
N SER A 63 -16.77 -0.44 -8.52
CA SER A 63 -15.73 -1.13 -7.74
C SER A 63 -16.26 -2.38 -7.05
N GLN A 64 -17.49 -2.33 -6.52
CA GLN A 64 -18.14 -3.52 -5.92
C GLN A 64 -18.40 -4.63 -6.95
N SER A 65 -18.75 -4.28 -8.19
CA SER A 65 -18.93 -5.27 -9.25
C SER A 65 -17.61 -5.92 -9.69
N GLU A 66 -16.51 -5.18 -9.71
CA GLU A 66 -15.16 -5.77 -9.90
C GLU A 66 -14.84 -6.75 -8.75
N PHE A 67 -15.10 -6.35 -7.51
CA PHE A 67 -14.80 -7.19 -6.34
C PHE A 67 -15.60 -8.50 -6.38
N THR A 68 -16.86 -8.43 -6.78
CA THR A 68 -17.68 -9.62 -7.01
C THR A 68 -17.13 -10.47 -8.16
N GLY A 69 -16.64 -9.83 -9.23
CA GLY A 69 -15.98 -10.49 -10.36
C GLY A 69 -14.66 -11.19 -10.00
N MET A 70 -14.00 -10.79 -8.91
CA MET A 70 -12.85 -11.51 -8.35
C MET A 70 -13.22 -12.76 -7.53
N GLY A 71 -14.52 -13.00 -7.31
CA GLY A 71 -15.03 -14.15 -6.57
C GLY A 71 -15.29 -13.88 -5.09
N PHE A 72 -15.25 -12.62 -4.64
CA PHE A 72 -15.59 -12.25 -3.26
C PHE A 72 -17.10 -12.10 -3.08
N THR A 73 -17.60 -12.50 -1.91
CA THR A 73 -19.01 -12.31 -1.59
C THR A 73 -19.31 -10.86 -1.21
N PRO A 74 -20.53 -10.34 -1.47
CA PRO A 74 -20.90 -8.98 -1.06
C PRO A 74 -20.75 -8.73 0.45
N ASN A 75 -20.95 -9.77 1.27
CA ASN A 75 -20.81 -9.66 2.73
C ASN A 75 -19.34 -9.49 3.14
N GLU A 76 -18.42 -10.29 2.59
CA GLU A 76 -16.98 -10.13 2.85
C GLU A 76 -16.51 -8.72 2.44
N ILE A 77 -16.92 -8.26 1.26
CA ILE A 77 -16.59 -6.93 0.77
C ILE A 77 -17.10 -5.84 1.74
N ARG A 78 -18.36 -5.97 2.19
CA ARG A 78 -18.98 -5.01 3.11
C ARG A 78 -18.23 -4.94 4.44
N GLU A 79 -17.93 -6.08 5.05
CA GLU A 79 -17.22 -6.14 6.34
C GLU A 79 -15.83 -5.51 6.24
N GLU A 80 -15.10 -5.77 5.15
CA GLU A 80 -13.76 -5.19 4.96
C GLU A 80 -13.80 -3.69 4.66
N ILE A 81 -14.80 -3.20 3.93
CA ILE A 81 -15.01 -1.75 3.72
C ILE A 81 -15.34 -1.05 5.05
N ILE A 82 -16.14 -1.67 5.91
CA ILE A 82 -16.46 -1.12 7.23
C ILE A 82 -15.19 -1.06 8.09
N ARG A 83 -14.37 -2.11 8.07
CA ARG A 83 -13.09 -2.16 8.79
C ARG A 83 -12.11 -1.10 8.28
N ASN A 84 -12.02 -0.93 6.96
CA ASN A 84 -11.11 0.02 6.33
C ASN A 84 -11.77 0.72 5.13
N PRO A 85 -12.38 1.90 5.34
CA PRO A 85 -13.08 2.62 4.28
C PRO A 85 -12.16 3.14 3.16
N LYS A 86 -10.84 3.20 3.40
CA LYS A 86 -9.85 3.65 2.40
C LYS A 86 -9.74 2.71 1.22
N ILE A 87 -10.26 1.49 1.31
CA ILE A 87 -10.29 0.51 0.22
C ILE A 87 -11.05 1.06 -1.00
N LEU A 88 -12.09 1.86 -0.75
CA LEU A 88 -12.90 2.50 -1.79
C LEU A 88 -12.16 3.55 -2.62
N GLY A 89 -10.99 4.01 -2.17
CA GLY A 89 -10.14 4.94 -2.91
C GLY A 89 -9.25 4.26 -3.96
N SER A 90 -9.38 2.96 -4.18
CA SER A 90 -8.60 2.23 -5.19
C SER A 90 -9.22 2.38 -6.58
N GLU A 91 -8.39 2.50 -7.61
CA GLU A 91 -8.88 2.55 -8.99
C GLU A 91 -9.37 1.17 -9.44
N VAL A 92 -10.36 1.17 -10.35
CA VAL A 92 -10.91 -0.06 -10.92
C VAL A 92 -9.79 -0.82 -11.65
N GLY A 93 -9.60 -2.09 -11.31
CA GLY A 93 -8.59 -2.98 -11.88
C GLY A 93 -7.31 -3.11 -11.04
N GLU A 94 -7.07 -2.24 -10.06
CA GLU A 94 -5.84 -2.28 -9.26
C GLU A 94 -5.83 -3.49 -8.32
N MET A 95 -6.93 -3.70 -7.60
CA MET A 95 -7.04 -4.82 -6.67
C MET A 95 -7.01 -6.16 -7.40
N SER A 96 -7.67 -6.28 -8.56
CA SER A 96 -7.58 -7.52 -9.37
C SER A 96 -6.16 -7.77 -9.88
N LYS A 97 -5.40 -6.72 -10.22
CA LYS A 97 -3.97 -6.85 -10.54
C LYS A 97 -3.14 -7.30 -9.34
N CYS A 98 -3.40 -6.74 -8.15
CA CYS A 98 -2.73 -7.12 -6.92
C CYS A 98 -3.02 -8.59 -6.54
N LEU A 99 -4.29 -9.03 -6.65
CA LEU A 99 -4.68 -10.41 -6.39
C LEU A 99 -3.99 -11.38 -7.36
N ARG A 100 -3.92 -11.05 -8.65
CA ARG A 100 -3.16 -11.86 -9.63
C ARG A 100 -1.68 -11.95 -9.27
N MET A 101 -1.08 -10.85 -8.85
CA MET A 101 0.31 -10.84 -8.39
C MET A 101 0.50 -11.80 -7.20
N LEU A 102 -0.36 -11.69 -6.18
CA LEU A 102 -0.33 -12.55 -4.99
C LEU A 102 -0.45 -14.03 -5.35
N ASN A 103 -1.36 -14.38 -6.25
CA ASN A 103 -1.55 -15.75 -6.72
C ASN A 103 -0.33 -16.29 -7.49
N SER A 104 0.42 -15.41 -8.15
CA SER A 104 1.65 -15.75 -8.88
C SER A 104 2.91 -15.85 -8.03
N LEU A 105 2.85 -15.50 -6.73
CA LEU A 105 4.02 -15.49 -5.85
C LEU A 105 4.57 -16.90 -5.64
N LYS A 106 5.87 -17.05 -5.90
CA LYS A 106 6.66 -18.26 -5.61
C LYS A 106 7.44 -18.07 -4.31
N CYS A 107 6.73 -17.92 -3.20
CA CYS A 107 7.33 -17.74 -1.87
C CYS A 107 7.17 -18.98 -0.99
N ARG A 108 7.87 -18.99 0.15
CA ARG A 108 7.77 -20.07 1.15
C ARG A 108 6.34 -20.12 1.72
N VAL A 109 5.85 -21.33 2.02
CA VAL A 109 4.50 -21.55 2.56
C VAL A 109 4.17 -20.64 3.76
N PRO A 110 5.05 -20.46 4.77
CA PRO A 110 4.73 -19.58 5.91
C PRO A 110 4.56 -18.11 5.54
N ILE A 111 5.29 -17.63 4.51
CA ILE A 111 5.13 -16.25 4.04
C ILE A 111 3.78 -16.11 3.37
N LYS A 112 3.40 -17.10 2.54
CA LYS A 112 2.10 -17.10 1.87
C LYS A 112 0.96 -17.17 2.89
N GLU A 113 1.03 -18.05 3.87
CA GLU A 113 0.04 -18.14 4.95
C GLU A 113 -0.11 -16.83 5.72
N ASN A 114 1.00 -16.18 6.08
CA ASN A 114 0.95 -14.89 6.77
C ASN A 114 0.32 -13.79 5.90
N LEU A 115 0.60 -13.76 4.60
CA LEU A 115 0.00 -12.78 3.67
C LEU A 115 -1.51 -12.93 3.56
N PHE A 116 -2.01 -14.17 3.57
CA PHE A 116 -3.42 -14.48 3.44
C PHE A 116 -4.14 -14.66 4.79
N SER A 117 -3.49 -14.32 5.91
CA SER A 117 -4.02 -14.53 7.26
C SER A 117 -5.32 -13.75 7.53
N GLU A 118 -5.44 -12.55 6.95
CA GLU A 118 -6.65 -11.71 6.99
C GLU A 118 -7.57 -11.90 5.77
N GLY A 119 -7.29 -12.90 4.93
CA GLY A 119 -8.04 -13.18 3.71
C GLY A 119 -7.48 -12.51 2.45
N ALA A 120 -7.88 -13.04 1.29
CA ALA A 120 -7.33 -12.62 -0.01
C ALA A 120 -7.71 -11.19 -0.41
N PHE A 121 -8.87 -10.70 0.04
CA PHE A 121 -9.30 -9.32 -0.21
C PHE A 121 -8.36 -8.32 0.46
N MET A 122 -8.12 -8.50 1.77
CA MET A 122 -7.20 -7.67 2.52
C MET A 122 -5.77 -7.81 2.03
N ALA A 123 -5.30 -9.02 1.76
CA ALA A 123 -3.98 -9.21 1.15
C ALA A 123 -3.79 -8.39 -0.13
N SER A 124 -4.81 -8.34 -0.99
CA SER A 124 -4.79 -7.57 -2.24
C SER A 124 -4.69 -6.06 -1.98
N TYR A 125 -5.43 -5.56 -0.99
CA TYR A 125 -5.36 -4.16 -0.58
C TYR A 125 -4.02 -3.82 0.09
N GLU A 126 -3.46 -4.72 0.90
CA GLU A 126 -2.17 -4.54 1.54
C GLU A 126 -1.07 -4.35 0.48
N VAL A 127 -1.07 -5.20 -0.57
CA VAL A 127 -0.17 -5.03 -1.72
C VAL A 127 -0.35 -3.67 -2.38
N LYS A 128 -1.59 -3.29 -2.70
CA LYS A 128 -1.91 -2.00 -3.33
C LYS A 128 -1.34 -0.83 -2.53
N SER A 129 -1.57 -0.84 -1.21
CA SER A 129 -1.08 0.20 -0.31
C SER A 129 0.44 0.31 -0.28
N ARG A 130 1.17 -0.81 -0.41
CA ARG A 130 2.65 -0.80 -0.50
C ARG A 130 3.11 -0.25 -1.83
N ILE A 131 2.43 -0.58 -2.91
CA ILE A 131 2.74 -0.05 -4.25
C ILE A 131 2.55 1.46 -4.27
N ASP A 132 1.44 1.98 -3.73
CA ASP A 132 1.18 3.42 -3.62
C ASP A 132 2.26 4.11 -2.78
N CYS A 133 2.67 3.50 -1.66
CA CYS A 133 3.74 4.02 -0.81
C CYS A 133 5.08 4.09 -1.57
N LEU A 134 5.46 3.01 -2.26
CA LEU A 134 6.68 2.98 -3.08
C LEU A 134 6.62 3.99 -4.23
N HIS A 135 5.45 4.15 -4.84
CA HIS A 135 5.21 5.11 -5.92
C HIS A 135 5.35 6.56 -5.44
N LYS A 136 4.82 6.88 -4.25
CA LYS A 136 5.02 8.18 -3.59
C LYS A 136 6.51 8.52 -3.42
N HIS A 137 7.37 7.52 -3.21
CA HIS A 137 8.82 7.68 -3.10
C HIS A 137 9.55 7.71 -4.45
N GLY A 138 8.82 7.70 -5.58
CA GLY A 138 9.39 7.90 -6.91
C GLY A 138 9.56 6.63 -7.76
N LEU A 139 9.14 5.45 -7.27
CA LEU A 139 9.11 4.25 -8.11
C LEU A 139 7.97 4.32 -9.13
N LEU A 140 8.21 3.81 -10.34
CA LEU A 140 7.11 3.55 -11.25
C LEU A 140 6.28 2.37 -10.74
N TYR A 141 4.96 2.39 -10.98
CA TYR A 141 4.07 1.28 -10.59
C TYR A 141 4.62 -0.09 -11.04
N ARG A 142 5.10 -0.19 -12.28
CA ARG A 142 5.68 -1.43 -12.82
C ARG A 142 6.84 -1.96 -11.96
N ASP A 143 7.72 -1.07 -11.54
CA ASP A 143 8.93 -1.43 -10.80
C ASP A 143 8.58 -1.74 -9.33
N ALA A 144 7.64 -1.00 -8.74
CA ALA A 144 7.08 -1.33 -7.42
C ALA A 144 6.43 -2.73 -7.39
N PHE A 145 5.65 -3.08 -8.42
CA PHE A 145 5.12 -4.43 -8.60
C PHE A 145 6.25 -5.47 -8.68
N SER A 146 7.29 -5.22 -9.48
CA SER A 146 8.45 -6.11 -9.63
C SER A 146 9.20 -6.32 -8.32
N VAL A 147 9.41 -5.25 -7.54
CA VAL A 147 10.09 -5.28 -6.25
C VAL A 147 9.32 -6.13 -5.24
N LEU A 148 8.01 -5.89 -5.07
CA LEU A 148 7.19 -6.65 -4.12
C LEU A 148 7.00 -8.11 -4.55
N TRP A 149 6.94 -8.37 -5.86
CA TRP A 149 6.86 -9.75 -6.37
C TRP A 149 8.14 -10.55 -6.07
N ARG A 150 9.31 -9.91 -6.17
CA ARG A 150 10.62 -10.52 -5.85
C ARG A 150 10.86 -10.62 -4.35
N GLU A 151 10.40 -9.65 -3.57
CA GLU A 151 10.52 -9.63 -2.11
C GLU A 151 9.15 -9.51 -1.42
N PRO A 152 8.37 -10.61 -1.34
CA PRO A 152 7.02 -10.58 -0.78
C PRO A 152 7.00 -10.36 0.74
N ARG A 153 8.13 -10.52 1.45
CA ARG A 153 8.19 -10.19 2.89
C ARG A 153 7.97 -8.71 3.14
N ALA A 154 8.25 -7.85 2.15
CA ALA A 154 7.98 -6.43 2.24
C ALA A 154 6.50 -6.12 2.54
N ILE A 155 5.57 -6.94 2.04
CA ILE A 155 4.13 -6.75 2.24
C ILE A 155 3.74 -6.99 3.71
N LEU A 156 4.48 -7.84 4.43
CA LEU A 156 4.23 -8.17 5.84
C LEU A 156 4.67 -7.09 6.82
N TYR A 157 5.46 -6.11 6.37
CA TYR A 157 5.84 -4.97 7.20
C TYR A 157 4.77 -3.89 7.16
N ASP A 158 4.69 -3.13 8.25
CA ASP A 158 3.81 -1.97 8.35
C ASP A 158 4.20 -0.90 7.32
N LEU A 159 3.20 -0.21 6.78
CA LEU A 159 3.41 0.90 5.83
C LEU A 159 4.36 1.97 6.39
N LYS A 160 4.29 2.24 7.69
CA LYS A 160 5.18 3.20 8.36
C LYS A 160 6.64 2.76 8.31
N GLU A 161 6.90 1.46 8.52
CA GLU A 161 8.27 0.95 8.45
C GLU A 161 8.81 1.01 7.02
N ILE A 162 7.98 0.75 6.01
CA ILE A 162 8.37 0.88 4.60
C ILE A 162 8.67 2.35 4.26
N ASP A 163 7.81 3.29 4.67
CA ASP A 163 8.01 4.73 4.47
C ASP A 163 9.36 5.17 5.09
N LEU A 164 9.64 4.76 6.34
CA LEU A 164 10.92 5.01 7.01
C LEU A 164 12.13 4.40 6.29
N LYS A 165 12.00 3.16 5.79
CA LYS A 165 13.06 2.51 5.01
C LYS A 165 13.38 3.30 3.73
N MET A 166 12.36 3.83 3.05
CA MET A 166 12.54 4.61 1.83
C MET A 166 13.16 5.99 2.11
N GLU A 167 12.71 6.68 3.16
CA GLU A 167 13.31 7.94 3.59
C GLU A 167 14.77 7.74 4.00
N PHE A 168 15.09 6.67 4.73
CA PHE A 168 16.46 6.38 5.13
C PHE A 168 17.37 6.06 3.94
N LEU A 169 16.87 5.29 2.96
CA LEU A 169 17.61 4.93 1.75
C LEU A 169 18.03 6.18 0.96
N THR A 170 17.09 7.11 0.77
CA THR A 170 17.27 8.29 -0.08
C THR A 170 17.94 9.44 0.67
N ASN A 171 17.45 9.77 1.87
CA ASN A 171 17.89 10.95 2.61
C ASN A 171 19.16 10.70 3.42
N THR A 172 19.31 9.50 3.99
CA THR A 172 20.46 9.18 4.86
C THR A 172 21.55 8.47 4.07
N MET A 173 21.24 7.35 3.42
CA MET A 173 22.24 6.57 2.68
C MET A 173 22.61 7.16 1.32
N LYS A 174 21.81 8.12 0.81
CA LYS A 174 22.01 8.78 -0.50
C LYS A 174 21.97 7.82 -1.71
N PHE A 175 21.28 6.70 -1.58
CA PHE A 175 21.01 5.83 -2.74
C PHE A 175 19.84 6.37 -3.55
N ASP A 176 19.91 6.17 -4.86
CA ASP A 176 18.77 6.40 -5.73
C ASP A 176 17.68 5.35 -5.49
N VAL A 177 16.43 5.75 -5.65
CA VAL A 177 15.26 4.89 -5.43
C VAL A 177 15.28 3.68 -6.37
N LEU A 178 15.82 3.83 -7.59
CA LEU A 178 15.91 2.75 -8.55
C LEU A 178 16.89 1.64 -8.12
N SER A 179 17.78 1.91 -7.17
CA SER A 179 18.64 0.87 -6.57
C SER A 179 17.84 -0.25 -5.91
N LEU A 180 16.58 0.01 -5.56
CA LEU A 180 15.67 -0.98 -5.01
C LEU A 180 15.27 -2.04 -6.05
N ASP A 181 15.24 -1.70 -7.34
CA ASP A 181 15.03 -2.70 -8.37
C ASP A 181 16.21 -3.68 -8.44
N GLU A 182 17.43 -3.25 -8.14
CA GLU A 182 18.57 -4.16 -8.07
C GLU A 182 18.59 -5.00 -6.80
N VAL A 183 18.08 -4.47 -5.68
CA VAL A 183 18.18 -5.09 -4.34
C VAL A 183 16.86 -5.00 -3.57
N PRO A 184 15.80 -5.69 -4.02
CA PRO A 184 14.50 -5.67 -3.35
C PRO A 184 14.55 -6.24 -1.93
N GLU A 185 15.55 -7.09 -1.63
CA GLU A 185 15.76 -7.70 -0.32
C GLU A 185 15.93 -6.66 0.81
N TYR A 186 16.30 -5.42 0.47
CA TYR A 186 16.35 -4.29 1.41
C TYR A 186 15.04 -4.16 2.21
N LEU A 187 13.88 -4.22 1.54
CA LEU A 187 12.58 -4.09 2.21
C LEU A 187 12.29 -5.28 3.13
N GLY A 188 12.82 -6.46 2.80
CA GLY A 188 12.65 -7.68 3.57
C GLY A 188 13.43 -7.71 4.89
N VAL A 189 14.40 -6.81 5.07
CA VAL A 189 15.25 -6.74 6.27
C VAL A 189 14.65 -5.79 7.32
N HIS A 190 14.76 -6.17 8.60
CA HIS A 190 14.24 -5.38 9.71
C HIS A 190 14.99 -4.05 9.83
N PHE A 191 14.26 -2.92 9.86
CA PHE A 191 14.87 -1.59 9.81
C PHE A 191 15.81 -1.30 10.98
N GLU A 192 15.26 -1.27 12.20
CA GLU A 192 16.02 -0.85 13.39
C GLU A 192 17.06 -1.87 13.85
N LYS A 193 16.78 -3.17 13.67
CA LYS A 193 17.65 -4.25 14.17
C LYS A 193 18.82 -4.57 13.25
N GLN A 194 18.70 -4.27 11.95
CA GLN A 194 19.69 -4.71 10.97
C GLN A 194 20.16 -3.56 10.08
N ILE A 195 19.26 -2.80 9.45
CA ILE A 195 19.65 -1.74 8.50
C ILE A 195 20.44 -0.63 9.22
N VAL A 196 19.85 -0.05 10.28
CA VAL A 196 20.46 1.08 11.01
C VAL A 196 21.81 0.71 11.65
N PRO A 197 21.95 -0.41 12.41
CA PRO A 197 23.23 -0.77 13.01
C PRO A 197 24.32 -1.03 11.97
N ARG A 198 23.98 -1.67 10.84
CA ARG A 198 24.95 -1.94 9.78
C ARG A 198 25.44 -0.66 9.11
N TYR A 199 24.53 0.27 8.83
CA TYR A 199 24.87 1.58 8.31
C TYR A 199 25.79 2.34 9.28
N ASN A 200 25.45 2.39 10.58
CA ASN A 200 26.25 3.10 11.57
C ASN A 200 27.69 2.58 11.68
N VAL A 201 27.89 1.25 11.60
CA VAL A 201 29.23 0.66 11.58
C VAL A 201 29.99 1.07 10.32
N ILE A 202 29.33 1.05 9.16
CA ILE A 202 29.94 1.47 7.89
C ILE A 202 30.33 2.95 7.94
N GLU A 203 29.45 3.83 8.40
CA GLU A 203 29.76 5.27 8.56
C GLU A 203 30.92 5.51 9.54
N HIS A 204 30.96 4.76 10.64
CA HIS A 204 32.05 4.84 11.61
C HIS A 204 33.39 4.39 11.03
N LEU A 205 33.39 3.32 10.23
CA LEU A 205 34.60 2.88 9.53
C LEU A 205 35.02 3.88 8.44
N ARG A 206 34.06 4.51 7.76
CA ARG A 206 34.31 5.55 6.77
C ARG A 206 34.96 6.78 7.42
N SER A 207 34.47 7.22 8.57
CA SER A 207 35.03 8.38 9.29
C SER A 207 36.47 8.15 9.77
N LYS A 208 36.85 6.88 10.00
CA LYS A 208 38.22 6.48 10.36
C LYS A 208 39.12 6.20 9.16
N GLY A 209 38.63 6.37 7.93
CA GLY A 209 39.38 6.03 6.71
C GLY A 209 39.61 4.53 6.50
N GLY A 210 38.90 3.68 7.24
CA GLY A 210 39.04 2.23 7.16
C GLY A 210 38.36 1.62 5.94
N ILE A 211 37.50 2.36 5.24
CA ILE A 211 36.82 1.88 4.02
C ILE A 211 37.52 2.46 2.80
N GLY A 212 37.93 1.56 1.90
CA GLY A 212 38.64 1.94 0.68
C GLY A 212 37.77 2.33 -0.51
N ASP A 213 36.61 1.69 -0.65
CA ASP A 213 35.71 1.78 -1.81
C ASP A 213 34.27 2.04 -1.37
N GLU A 214 33.43 2.57 -2.28
CA GLU A 214 32.00 2.74 -2.02
C GLU A 214 31.31 1.38 -1.79
N ILE A 215 30.53 1.29 -0.71
CA ILE A 215 29.79 0.07 -0.34
C ILE A 215 28.39 0.16 -0.95
N GLY A 216 28.13 -0.61 -2.01
CA GLY A 216 26.80 -0.71 -2.61
C GLY A 216 25.75 -1.33 -1.68
N LEU A 217 24.48 -1.01 -1.94
CA LEU A 217 23.31 -1.42 -1.13
C LEU A 217 23.25 -2.94 -0.87
N ARG A 218 23.47 -3.76 -1.90
CA ARG A 218 23.51 -5.23 -1.78
C ARG A 218 24.48 -5.70 -0.71
N ARG A 219 25.69 -5.14 -0.73
CA ARG A 219 26.73 -5.52 0.22
C ARG A 219 26.35 -5.09 1.63
N MET A 220 25.81 -3.89 1.80
CA MET A 220 25.32 -3.40 3.09
C MET A 220 24.26 -4.33 3.72
N ILE A 221 23.35 -4.87 2.92
CA ILE A 221 22.28 -5.76 3.40
C ILE A 221 22.80 -7.19 3.66
N MET A 222 23.79 -7.64 2.90
CA MET A 222 24.34 -9.00 3.04
C MET A 222 25.40 -9.12 4.15
N ILE A 223 26.09 -8.04 4.55
CA ILE A 223 27.11 -8.12 5.59
C ILE A 223 26.49 -8.58 6.91
N ASN A 224 26.82 -9.80 7.32
CA ASN A 224 26.73 -10.19 8.72
C ASN A 224 28.03 -9.77 9.40
N ILE A 225 28.03 -8.58 10.01
CA ILE A 225 29.19 -7.95 10.67
C ILE A 225 29.87 -8.90 11.68
N LEU A 226 29.13 -9.87 12.23
CA LEU A 226 29.61 -10.81 13.24
C LEU A 226 30.03 -12.19 12.72
N LYS A 227 29.87 -12.50 11.43
CA LYS A 227 30.16 -13.87 10.93
C LYS A 227 31.07 -13.92 9.70
N ASP A 228 31.22 -12.83 8.96
CA ASP A 228 31.94 -12.86 7.68
C ASP A 228 33.29 -12.14 7.74
N ASP A 229 34.27 -12.76 8.40
CA ASP A 229 35.67 -12.27 8.47
C ASP A 229 36.29 -12.04 7.08
N VAL A 230 35.83 -12.77 6.07
CA VAL A 230 36.29 -12.67 4.68
C VAL A 230 35.74 -11.40 4.02
N VAL A 231 34.51 -11.01 4.35
CA VAL A 231 33.88 -9.79 3.82
C VAL A 231 34.46 -8.57 4.50
N MET A 232 34.68 -8.62 5.82
CA MET A 232 35.38 -7.55 6.56
C MET A 232 36.79 -7.31 6.02
N ARG A 233 37.57 -8.37 5.75
CA ARG A 233 38.91 -8.24 5.15
C ARG A 233 38.94 -7.64 3.74
N ARG A 234 37.84 -7.68 3.00
CA ARG A 234 37.74 -7.02 1.68
C ARG A 234 37.28 -5.57 1.76
N ILE A 235 36.64 -5.16 2.86
CA ILE A 235 36.08 -3.81 3.03
C ILE A 235 37.06 -2.91 3.79
N ILE A 236 37.74 -3.48 4.79
CA ILE A 236 38.68 -2.78 5.65
C ILE A 236 40.04 -2.70 4.95
N ARG A 237 40.58 -1.49 4.78
CA ARG A 237 41.96 -1.24 4.32
C ARG A 237 42.98 -1.48 5.43
#